data_AF-A0A9D4Q5B3-F1
#
_entry.id   AF-A0A9D4Q5B3-F1
#
_cell.length_a   1.000
_cell.length_b   1.000
_cell.length_c   1.000
_cell.angle_alpha   90.00
_cell.angle_beta   90.00
_cell.angle_gamma   90.00
#
_symmetry.space_group_name_H-M   'P 1'
#
loop_
_entity.id
_entity.type
_entity.pdbx_description
1 polymer ?
#
loop_
_entity_poly.entity_id
_entity_poly.type
_entity_poly.pdbx_seq_one_letter_code
_entity_poly.pdbx_strand_id
1 'polypeptide(L)'
;MPSREDPVSVILFDTWGTEDINLNHVVFLSLMTPRLPEKGCVGRCYLCHVTPTGTVWVQVVGPGLETLNNIMTAFNDYCKGTDSMTDDPVTSRMYGCQSRRDNAFFRAVLISPEPLPSGEFKVRHVDCGYEEKAYIAELRNVDSLGDFVLRLPFQVTKAGTDKEEPVVELFRRNKEGQLKSINNTVIETLKQTRCPGLH
;
A
#
# COMPACT_ATOMS: atom_id res chain seq x y z
N MET A 1 16.28 20.33 34.43
CA MET A 1 15.49 19.96 33.24
C MET A 1 14.06 19.73 33.73
N PRO A 2 13.04 20.48 33.28
CA PRO A 2 11.67 20.17 33.67
C PRO A 2 11.34 18.80 33.09
N SER A 3 10.83 17.88 33.92
CA SER A 3 10.25 16.63 33.43
C SER A 3 9.11 17.00 32.50
N ARG A 4 9.23 16.62 31.22
CA ARG A 4 8.14 16.77 30.28
C ARG A 4 7.01 15.90 30.82
N GLU A 5 5.96 16.51 31.38
CA GLU A 5 4.79 15.76 31.81
C GLU A 5 4.26 15.01 30.60
N ASP A 6 4.05 13.70 30.76
CA ASP A 6 3.48 12.89 29.70
C ASP A 6 2.11 13.47 29.32
N PRO A 7 1.83 13.64 28.03
CA PRO A 7 0.56 14.23 27.62
C PRO A 7 -0.59 13.35 28.11
N VAL A 8 -1.61 13.99 28.70
CA VAL A 8 -2.85 13.31 29.06
C VAL A 8 -3.47 12.75 27.78
N SER A 9 -3.59 11.43 27.70
CA SER A 9 -4.26 10.76 26.58
C SER A 9 -5.74 10.58 26.91
N VAL A 10 -6.61 10.91 25.96
CA VAL A 10 -8.06 10.76 26.09
C VAL A 10 -8.53 9.74 25.07
N ILE A 11 -9.23 8.69 25.54
CA ILE A 11 -9.86 7.71 24.65
C ILE A 11 -11.35 8.03 24.55
N LEU A 12 -11.82 8.39 23.36
CA LEU A 12 -13.22 8.70 23.08
C LEU A 12 -13.91 7.46 22.50
N PHE A 13 -15.08 7.15 23.03
CA PHE A 13 -15.93 6.06 22.54
C PHE A 13 -17.29 6.60 22.09
N ASP A 14 -17.78 6.14 20.95
CA ASP A 14 -19.20 6.22 20.59
C ASP A 14 -19.90 4.99 21.16
N THR A 15 -20.96 5.24 21.93
CA THR A 15 -21.71 4.24 22.71
C THR A 15 -23.19 4.20 22.30
N TRP A 16 -23.56 4.88 21.20
CA TRP A 16 -24.94 4.87 20.69
C TRP A 16 -25.34 3.53 20.06
N GLY A 17 -24.37 2.70 19.66
CA GLY A 17 -24.58 1.39 19.05
C GLY A 17 -24.66 0.23 20.05
N THR A 18 -24.73 -0.99 19.53
CA THR A 18 -24.63 -2.22 20.33
C THR A 18 -23.20 -2.52 20.79
N GLU A 19 -22.21 -1.84 20.21
CA GLU A 19 -20.79 -1.98 20.53
C GLU A 19 -20.16 -0.60 20.71
N ASP A 20 -19.22 -0.51 21.65
CA ASP A 20 -18.45 0.71 21.88
C ASP A 20 -17.38 0.88 20.80
N ILE A 21 -17.43 1.99 20.07
CA ILE A 21 -16.51 2.27 18.97
C ILE A 21 -15.45 3.27 19.45
N ASN A 22 -14.18 2.87 19.45
CA ASN A 22 -13.07 3.77 19.74
C ASN A 22 -12.91 4.82 18.62
N LEU A 23 -13.39 6.04 18.86
CA LEU A 23 -13.39 7.13 17.89
C LEU A 23 -11.98 7.60 17.52
N ASN A 24 -11.00 7.50 18.43
CA ASN A 24 -9.61 7.85 18.07
C ASN A 24 -9.08 6.93 16.99
N HIS A 25 -9.43 5.65 17.05
CA HIS A 25 -9.02 4.70 16.04
C HIS A 25 -9.69 5.00 14.68
N VAL A 26 -10.99 5.31 14.69
CA VAL A 26 -11.72 5.69 13.48
C VAL A 26 -11.15 6.97 12.85
N VAL A 27 -10.88 7.99 13.67
CA VAL A 27 -10.28 9.25 13.21
C VAL A 27 -8.88 9.00 12.64
N PHE A 28 -8.06 8.21 13.34
CA PHE A 28 -6.73 7.83 12.85
C PHE A 28 -6.81 7.15 11.48
N LEU A 29 -7.65 6.12 11.32
CA LEU A 29 -7.82 5.43 10.04
C LEU A 29 -8.32 6.39 8.95
N SER A 30 -9.28 7.25 9.28
CA SER A 30 -9.83 8.25 8.35
C SER A 30 -8.76 9.22 7.84
N LEU A 31 -7.85 9.68 8.70
CA LEU A 31 -6.75 10.59 8.37
C LEU A 31 -5.60 9.90 7.62
N MET A 32 -5.33 8.63 7.93
CA MET A 32 -4.22 7.87 7.34
C MET A 32 -4.59 7.14 6.05
N THR A 33 -5.88 7.03 5.73
CA THR A 33 -6.35 6.39 4.49
C THR A 33 -6.07 7.31 3.31
N PRO A 34 -5.35 6.86 2.26
CA PRO A 34 -5.14 7.66 1.06
C PRO A 34 -6.48 7.95 0.37
N ARG A 35 -6.69 9.20 -0.04
CA ARG A 35 -7.89 9.62 -0.76
C ARG A 35 -7.50 10.35 -2.03
N LEU A 36 -8.18 10.04 -3.12
CA LEU A 36 -8.06 10.85 -4.33
C LEU A 36 -8.58 12.27 -4.04
N PRO A 37 -8.03 13.30 -4.69
CA PRO A 37 -8.54 14.66 -4.58
C PRO A 37 -10.02 14.73 -4.96
N GLU A 38 -10.74 15.66 -4.35
CA GLU A 38 -12.11 15.97 -4.75
C GLU A 38 -12.16 16.45 -6.20
N LYS A 39 -13.35 16.34 -6.81
CA LYS A 39 -13.57 16.78 -8.19
C LYS A 39 -13.18 18.26 -8.36
N GLY A 40 -12.27 18.53 -9.28
CA GLY A 40 -11.76 19.89 -9.55
C GLY A 40 -10.51 20.27 -8.75
N CYS A 41 -10.06 19.42 -7.82
CA CYS A 41 -8.82 19.61 -7.09
C CYS A 41 -7.66 18.86 -7.73
N VAL A 42 -6.44 19.36 -7.54
CA VAL A 42 -5.20 18.72 -7.97
C VAL A 42 -4.43 18.26 -6.74
N GLY A 43 -4.14 16.96 -6.69
CA GLY A 43 -3.29 16.36 -5.66
C GLY A 43 -1.94 15.92 -6.22
N ARG A 44 -0.99 15.68 -5.31
CA ARG A 44 0.29 15.05 -5.64
C ARG A 44 0.20 13.57 -5.36
N CYS A 45 0.75 12.77 -6.27
CA CYS A 45 0.86 11.33 -6.08
C CYS A 45 2.14 10.78 -6.72
N TYR A 46 2.51 9.57 -6.33
CA TYR A 46 3.49 8.75 -7.03
C TYR A 46 2.76 7.68 -7.84
N LEU A 47 3.17 7.47 -9.08
CA LEU A 47 2.72 6.34 -9.88
C LEU A 47 3.47 5.08 -9.42
N CYS A 48 2.75 4.10 -8.90
CA CYS A 48 3.35 2.90 -8.31
C CYS A 48 3.32 1.71 -9.25
N HIS A 49 2.15 1.43 -9.84
CA HIS A 49 1.98 0.28 -10.70
C HIS A 49 0.92 0.53 -11.77
N VAL A 50 1.17 -0.02 -12.96
CA VAL A 50 0.15 -0.10 -14.01
C VAL A 50 0.04 -1.55 -14.44
N THR A 51 -1.15 -2.11 -14.27
CA THR A 51 -1.43 -3.51 -14.65
C THR A 51 -1.50 -3.66 -16.18
N PRO A 52 -1.32 -4.86 -16.74
CA PRO A 52 -1.51 -5.10 -18.17
C PRO A 52 -2.93 -4.76 -18.67
N THR A 53 -3.92 -4.84 -17.78
CA THR A 53 -5.31 -4.42 -18.01
C THR A 53 -5.51 -2.91 -17.83
N GLY A 54 -4.46 -2.10 -17.81
CA GLY A 54 -4.57 -0.64 -17.75
C GLY A 54 -5.08 -0.06 -16.43
N THR A 55 -5.23 -0.88 -15.38
CA THR A 55 -5.51 -0.35 -14.04
C THR A 55 -4.27 0.36 -13.51
N VAL A 56 -4.46 1.61 -13.08
CA VAL A 56 -3.40 2.46 -12.55
C VAL A 56 -3.51 2.55 -11.03
N TRP A 57 -2.39 2.32 -10.36
CA TRP A 57 -2.24 2.37 -8.92
C TRP A 57 -1.28 3.49 -8.54
N VAL A 58 -1.69 4.32 -7.59
CA VAL A 58 -0.93 5.48 -7.12
C VAL A 58 -0.86 5.52 -5.60
N GLN A 59 0.21 6.11 -5.08
CA GLN A 59 0.31 6.53 -3.68
C GLN A 59 0.03 8.03 -3.61
N VAL A 60 -1.05 8.43 -2.94
CA VAL A 60 -1.37 9.84 -2.75
C VAL A 60 -0.46 10.43 -1.67
N VAL A 61 0.15 11.59 -1.94
CA VAL A 61 0.99 12.28 -0.96
C VAL A 61 0.10 12.84 0.15
N GLY A 62 0.32 12.38 1.37
CA GLY A 62 -0.42 12.81 2.56
C GLY A 62 0.11 12.14 3.84
N PRO A 63 -0.56 12.37 4.99
CA PRO A 63 -0.09 11.93 6.30
C PRO A 63 0.14 10.41 6.41
N GLY A 64 -0.72 9.61 5.79
CA GLY A 64 -0.59 8.15 5.77
C GLY A 64 0.70 7.68 5.10
N LEU A 65 1.04 8.25 3.94
CA LEU A 65 2.24 7.89 3.17
C LEU A 65 3.51 8.37 3.89
N GLU A 66 3.49 9.56 4.48
CA GLU A 66 4.60 10.05 5.31
C GLU A 66 4.82 9.14 6.52
N THR A 67 3.74 8.74 7.19
CA THR A 67 3.80 7.79 8.31
C THR A 67 4.37 6.45 7.87
N LEU A 68 3.91 5.91 6.73
CA LEU A 68 4.46 4.69 6.14
C LEU A 68 5.96 4.81 5.93
N ASN A 69 6.41 5.86 5.23
CA ASN A 69 7.82 6.07 4.93
C ASN A 69 8.70 6.13 6.20
N ASN A 70 8.18 6.75 7.26
CA ASN A 70 8.89 6.85 8.54
C ASN A 70 9.03 5.49 9.25
N ILE A 71 8.04 4.60 9.14
CA ILE A 71 8.07 3.29 9.80
C ILE A 71 8.76 2.20 8.98
N MET A 72 8.87 2.36 7.66
CA MET A 72 9.36 1.28 6.78
C MET A 72 10.81 0.88 7.05
N THR A 73 11.64 1.77 7.59
CA THR A 73 13.00 1.43 8.05
C THR A 73 12.95 0.43 9.20
N ALA A 74 12.20 0.76 10.27
CA ALA A 74 12.05 -0.13 11.43
C ALA A 74 11.36 -1.46 11.06
N PHE A 75 10.38 -1.40 10.15
CA PHE A 75 9.75 -2.59 9.57
C PHE A 75 10.76 -3.52 8.91
N ASN A 76 11.65 -2.94 8.09
CA ASN A 76 12.69 -3.69 7.39
C ASN A 76 13.70 -4.29 8.36
N ASP A 77 14.14 -3.52 9.35
CA ASP A 77 15.11 -3.98 10.35
C ASP A 77 14.54 -5.14 11.16
N TYR A 78 13.27 -5.05 11.56
CA TYR A 78 12.55 -6.16 12.20
C TYR A 78 12.50 -7.40 11.31
N CYS A 79 12.06 -7.26 10.05
CA CYS A 79 11.91 -8.39 9.14
C CYS A 79 13.25 -9.08 8.82
N LYS A 80 14.35 -8.32 8.78
CA LYS A 80 15.71 -8.86 8.58
C LYS A 80 16.25 -9.56 9.83
N GLY A 81 15.90 -9.07 11.01
CA GLY A 81 16.38 -9.61 12.28
C GLY A 81 15.53 -10.74 12.86
N THR A 82 14.36 -11.01 12.29
CA THR A 82 13.44 -12.05 12.77
C THR A 82 13.49 -13.32 11.91
N ASP A 83 13.55 -14.47 12.59
CA ASP A 83 13.38 -15.80 12.00
C ASP A 83 11.92 -16.27 12.05
N SER A 84 10.98 -15.38 12.42
CA SER A 84 9.55 -15.70 12.50
C SER A 84 8.92 -15.90 11.12
N MET A 85 9.19 -17.06 10.54
CA MET A 85 8.50 -17.55 9.35
C MET A 85 7.07 -17.96 9.71
N THR A 86 6.20 -18.02 8.69
CA THR A 86 4.83 -18.50 8.83
C THR A 86 4.75 -19.93 8.32
N ASP A 87 4.38 -20.89 9.16
CA ASP A 87 4.20 -22.28 8.70
C ASP A 87 2.84 -22.49 8.02
N ASP A 88 1.87 -21.65 8.36
CA ASP A 88 0.52 -21.68 7.80
C ASP A 88 0.14 -20.28 7.25
N PRO A 89 0.41 -20.01 5.96
CA PRO A 89 0.08 -18.74 5.32
C PRO A 89 -1.45 -18.56 5.17
N VAL A 90 -2.00 -17.50 5.80
CA VAL A 90 -3.43 -17.22 5.82
C VAL A 90 -3.77 -16.03 4.94
N THR A 91 -4.79 -16.15 4.09
CA THR A 91 -5.32 -15.02 3.32
C THR A 91 -5.77 -13.87 4.20
N SER A 92 -5.66 -12.65 3.68
CA SER A 92 -6.06 -11.42 4.38
C SER A 92 -5.21 -11.05 5.60
N ARG A 93 -4.23 -11.89 5.99
CA ARG A 93 -3.21 -11.53 6.97
C ARG A 93 -2.08 -10.75 6.32
N MET A 94 -1.54 -9.78 7.05
CA MET A 94 -0.38 -8.99 6.63
C MET A 94 0.91 -9.72 6.95
N TYR A 95 1.84 -9.69 6.02
CA TYR A 95 3.18 -10.24 6.11
C TYR A 95 4.20 -9.18 5.69
N GLY A 96 5.43 -9.31 6.21
CA GLY A 96 6.59 -8.72 5.57
C GLY A 96 7.03 -9.62 4.42
N CYS A 97 6.93 -9.16 3.18
CA CYS A 97 7.38 -9.90 2.01
C CYS A 97 8.67 -9.30 1.46
N GLN A 98 9.69 -10.13 1.29
CA GLN A 98 10.96 -9.71 0.72
C GLN A 98 10.81 -9.52 -0.80
N SER A 99 10.99 -8.29 -1.28
CA SER A 99 11.06 -7.99 -2.70
C SER A 99 12.32 -8.58 -3.30
N ARG A 100 12.16 -9.38 -4.36
CA ARG A 100 13.29 -9.93 -5.14
C ARG A 100 14.06 -8.86 -5.92
N ARG A 101 13.49 -7.66 -6.11
CA ARG A 101 14.12 -6.56 -6.85
C ARG A 101 15.10 -5.78 -6.00
N ASP A 102 14.68 -5.47 -4.78
CA ASP A 102 15.35 -4.48 -3.92
C ASP A 102 15.94 -5.13 -2.66
N ASN A 103 15.68 -6.43 -2.45
CA ASN A 103 16.05 -7.17 -1.25
C ASN A 103 15.54 -6.52 0.07
N ALA A 104 14.49 -5.73 -0.04
CA ALA A 104 13.82 -5.03 1.05
C ALA A 104 12.46 -5.67 1.34
N PHE A 105 12.03 -5.60 2.59
CA PHE A 105 10.72 -6.09 3.02
C PHE A 105 9.66 -5.00 2.87
N PHE A 106 8.51 -5.40 2.35
CA PHE A 106 7.34 -4.55 2.16
C PHE A 106 6.10 -5.22 2.79
N ARG A 107 5.09 -4.41 3.11
CA ARG A 107 3.82 -4.93 3.61
C ARG A 107 3.08 -5.61 2.46
N ALA A 108 2.73 -6.88 2.66
CA ALA A 108 2.03 -7.67 1.67
C ALA A 108 0.93 -8.52 2.31
N VAL A 109 -0.05 -8.91 1.50
CA VAL A 109 -1.08 -9.88 1.88
C VAL A 109 -1.11 -11.02 0.87
N LEU A 110 -1.46 -12.21 1.35
CA LEU A 110 -1.73 -13.35 0.48
C LEU A 110 -3.03 -13.14 -0.28
N ILE A 111 -2.98 -13.39 -1.58
CA ILE A 111 -4.14 -13.33 -2.48
C ILE A 111 -4.83 -14.69 -2.57
N SER A 112 -4.09 -15.77 -2.35
CA SER A 112 -4.56 -17.16 -2.36
C SER A 112 -4.04 -17.89 -1.12
N PRO A 113 -4.85 -18.74 -0.48
CA PRO A 113 -4.40 -19.56 0.64
C PRO A 113 -3.56 -20.75 0.16
N GLU A 114 -3.78 -21.19 -1.09
CA GLU A 114 -3.07 -22.32 -1.66
C GLU A 114 -1.83 -21.85 -2.45
N PRO A 115 -0.70 -22.59 -2.34
CA PRO A 115 0.45 -22.36 -3.18
C PRO A 115 0.14 -22.70 -4.64
N LEU A 116 0.87 -22.06 -5.54
CA LEU A 116 0.93 -22.45 -6.94
C LEU A 116 1.64 -23.81 -7.07
N PRO A 117 1.54 -24.49 -8.24
CA PRO A 117 2.30 -25.71 -8.50
C PRO A 117 3.82 -25.57 -8.32
N SER A 118 4.36 -24.33 -8.39
CA SER A 118 5.77 -24.04 -8.09
C SER A 118 6.11 -24.06 -6.59
N GLY A 119 5.12 -24.16 -5.71
CA GLY A 119 5.28 -23.98 -4.26
C GLY A 119 5.27 -22.51 -3.81
N GLU A 120 5.19 -21.55 -4.74
CA GLU A 120 5.11 -20.12 -4.43
C GLU A 120 3.67 -19.69 -4.18
N PHE A 121 3.49 -18.68 -3.34
CA PHE A 121 2.21 -18.04 -3.06
C PHE A 121 2.09 -16.73 -3.85
N LYS A 122 0.88 -16.40 -4.26
CA LYS A 122 0.57 -15.09 -4.83
C LYS A 122 0.38 -14.08 -3.70
N VAL A 123 1.16 -13.00 -3.74
CA VAL A 123 1.10 -11.92 -2.76
C VAL A 123 0.82 -10.59 -3.45
N ARG A 124 0.13 -9.70 -2.74
CA ARG A 124 -0.09 -8.31 -3.16
C ARG A 124 0.63 -7.38 -2.21
N HIS A 125 1.49 -6.52 -2.76
CA HIS A 125 2.12 -5.43 -2.03
C HIS A 125 1.10 -4.33 -1.79
N VAL A 126 0.66 -4.19 -0.55
CA VAL A 126 -0.54 -3.40 -0.24
C VAL A 126 -0.32 -1.90 -0.34
N ASP A 127 0.95 -1.47 -0.34
CA ASP A 127 1.30 -0.06 -0.46
C ASP A 127 1.64 0.36 -1.88
N CYS A 128 1.83 -0.60 -2.80
CA CYS A 128 2.25 -0.31 -4.19
C CYS A 128 1.29 -0.90 -5.24
N GLY A 129 0.41 -1.83 -4.85
CA GLY A 129 -0.65 -2.39 -5.69
C GLY A 129 -0.22 -3.44 -6.70
N TYR A 130 1.07 -3.77 -6.79
CA TYR A 130 1.55 -4.85 -7.65
C TYR A 130 1.47 -6.21 -6.96
N GLU A 131 1.35 -7.25 -7.77
CA GLU A 131 1.33 -8.63 -7.33
C GLU A 131 2.64 -9.33 -7.71
N GLU A 132 3.11 -10.22 -6.86
CA GLU A 132 4.26 -11.06 -7.15
C GLU A 132 4.08 -12.47 -6.58
N LYS A 133 5.06 -13.34 -6.86
CA LYS A 133 5.13 -14.68 -6.31
C LYS A 133 6.23 -14.72 -5.26
N ALA A 134 5.94 -15.34 -4.12
CA ALA A 134 6.89 -15.48 -3.02
C ALA A 134 6.80 -16.88 -2.40
N TYR A 135 7.93 -17.45 -2.01
CA TYR A 135 7.97 -18.63 -1.16
C TYR A 135 7.67 -18.25 0.29
N ILE A 136 7.22 -19.21 1.10
CA ILE A 136 7.05 -19.01 2.54
C ILE A 136 8.32 -18.46 3.21
N ALA A 137 9.50 -18.90 2.77
CA ALA A 137 10.79 -18.43 3.28
C ALA A 137 11.05 -16.93 3.05
N GLU A 138 10.33 -16.30 2.10
CA GLU A 138 10.40 -14.87 1.79
C GLU A 138 9.35 -14.06 2.58
N LEU A 139 8.51 -14.72 3.37
CA LEU A 139 7.49 -14.11 4.22
C LEU A 139 7.95 -14.05 5.68
N ARG A 140 7.63 -12.96 6.35
CA ARG A 140 7.83 -12.75 7.79
C ARG A 140 6.51 -12.47 8.45
N ASN A 141 6.29 -13.11 9.59
CA ASN A 141 5.21 -12.76 10.49
C ASN A 141 5.49 -11.37 11.07
N VAL A 142 4.48 -10.50 11.07
CA VAL A 142 4.62 -9.11 11.51
C VAL A 142 3.67 -8.77 12.65
N ASP A 143 2.98 -9.77 13.23
CA ASP A 143 2.01 -9.55 14.32
C ASP A 143 2.64 -8.87 15.55
N SER A 144 3.93 -9.12 15.80
CA SER A 144 4.63 -8.54 16.96
C SER A 144 5.14 -7.12 16.74
N LEU A 145 5.04 -6.55 15.52
CA LEU A 145 5.38 -5.13 15.27
C LEU A 145 4.34 -4.16 15.86
N GLY A 146 3.26 -4.71 16.41
CA GLY A 146 2.22 -3.96 17.08
C GLY A 146 1.23 -3.34 16.11
N ASP A 147 0.12 -2.88 16.70
CA ASP A 147 -1.03 -2.38 15.97
C ASP A 147 -0.72 -1.20 15.05
N PHE A 148 0.28 -0.37 15.37
CA PHE A 148 0.56 0.84 14.60
C PHE A 148 0.94 0.55 13.14
N VAL A 149 1.77 -0.46 12.90
CA VAL A 149 2.22 -0.84 11.55
C VAL A 149 1.14 -1.62 10.81
N LEU A 150 0.43 -2.51 11.50
CA LEU A 150 -0.55 -3.41 10.92
C LEU A 150 -1.88 -2.72 10.63
N ARG A 151 -2.27 -1.75 11.46
CA ARG A 151 -3.51 -0.99 11.30
C ARG A 151 -3.34 0.25 10.41
N LEU A 152 -2.12 0.62 10.03
CA LEU A 152 -1.95 1.68 9.05
C LEU A 152 -2.62 1.24 7.74
N PRO A 153 -3.57 2.03 7.19
CA PRO A 153 -4.27 1.68 5.97
C PRO A 153 -3.30 1.38 4.81
N PHE A 154 -3.77 0.62 3.83
CA PHE A 154 -3.04 0.40 2.59
C PHE A 154 -2.81 1.75 1.91
N GLN A 155 -1.56 2.04 1.54
CA GLN A 155 -1.21 3.36 1.01
C GLN A 155 -1.36 3.48 -0.51
N VAL A 156 -1.78 2.42 -1.19
CA VAL A 156 -2.09 2.45 -2.62
C VAL A 156 -3.57 2.72 -2.88
N THR A 157 -3.86 3.49 -3.93
CA THR A 157 -5.22 3.77 -4.40
C THR A 157 -5.33 3.52 -5.89
N LYS A 158 -6.45 2.91 -6.31
CA LYS A 158 -6.79 2.74 -7.72
C LYS A 158 -7.22 4.09 -8.31
N ALA A 159 -6.46 4.61 -9.26
CA ALA A 159 -6.69 5.91 -9.90
C ALA A 159 -7.56 5.82 -11.16
N GLY A 160 -7.62 4.66 -11.81
CA GLY A 160 -8.42 4.49 -13.03
C GLY A 160 -8.20 3.13 -13.69
N THR A 161 -8.96 2.87 -14.75
CA THR A 161 -8.81 1.70 -15.63
C THR A 161 -8.94 2.11 -17.10
N ASP A 162 -8.58 1.20 -18.01
CA ASP A 162 -8.81 1.35 -19.45
C ASP A 162 -10.29 1.14 -19.87
N LYS A 163 -11.13 0.63 -18.97
CA LYS A 163 -12.53 0.23 -19.24
C LYS A 163 -13.59 1.17 -18.66
N GLU A 164 -13.19 2.10 -17.80
CA GLU A 164 -14.08 3.08 -17.15
C GLU A 164 -13.53 4.50 -17.38
N GLU A 165 -14.38 5.53 -17.32
CA GLU A 165 -13.87 6.90 -17.33
C GLU A 165 -12.81 7.07 -16.24
N PRO A 166 -11.61 7.61 -16.57
CA PRO A 166 -10.57 7.77 -15.58
C PRO A 166 -11.07 8.69 -14.47
N VAL A 167 -11.11 8.14 -13.24
CA VAL A 167 -11.56 8.88 -12.04
C VAL A 167 -10.64 10.08 -11.78
N VAL A 168 -9.40 10.04 -12.28
CA VAL A 168 -8.42 11.11 -12.21
C VAL A 168 -7.60 11.22 -13.49
N GLU A 169 -7.30 12.46 -13.89
CA GLU A 169 -6.32 12.75 -14.93
C GLU A 169 -4.92 12.87 -14.32
N LEU A 170 -3.95 12.14 -14.89
CA LEU A 170 -2.57 12.16 -14.41
C LEU A 170 -1.77 13.21 -15.17
N PHE A 171 -1.05 14.04 -14.41
CA PHE A 171 -0.18 15.07 -14.93
C PHE A 171 1.25 14.86 -14.46
N ARG A 172 2.22 15.11 -15.34
CA ARG A 172 3.63 15.24 -14.99
C ARG A 172 4.04 16.70 -15.12
N ARG A 173 4.78 17.20 -14.13
CA ARG A 173 5.41 18.51 -14.20
C ARG A 173 6.66 18.45 -15.10
N ASN A 174 6.74 19.31 -16.11
CA ASN A 174 7.93 19.43 -16.97
C ASN A 174 9.04 20.28 -16.29
N LYS A 175 10.18 20.47 -16.96
CA LYS A 175 11.31 21.24 -16.43
C LYS A 175 10.95 22.72 -16.21
N GLU A 176 9.98 23.22 -16.97
CA GLU A 176 9.45 24.57 -16.94
C GLU A 176 8.35 24.75 -15.86
N GLY A 177 8.01 23.70 -15.12
CA GLY A 177 7.02 23.76 -14.03
C GLY A 177 5.55 23.60 -14.48
N GLN A 178 5.30 23.44 -15.78
CA GLN A 178 3.96 23.24 -16.34
C GLN A 178 3.48 21.79 -16.17
N LEU A 179 2.19 21.63 -15.92
CA LEU A 179 1.55 20.32 -15.87
C LEU A 179 1.19 19.87 -17.28
N LYS A 180 1.70 18.70 -17.69
CA LYS A 180 1.35 18.05 -18.96
C LYS A 180 0.64 16.74 -18.65
N SER A 181 -0.54 16.54 -19.25
CA SER A 181 -1.27 15.27 -19.14
C SER A 181 -0.40 14.14 -19.67
N ILE A 182 -0.33 13.04 -18.91
CA ILE A 182 0.43 11.84 -19.27
C ILE A 182 -0.47 10.64 -19.55
N ASN A 183 -1.79 10.80 -19.51
CA ASN A 183 -2.74 9.70 -19.72
C ASN A 183 -2.50 8.98 -21.05
N ASN A 184 -2.33 9.72 -22.15
CA ASN A 184 -2.04 9.13 -23.46
C ASN A 184 -0.71 8.38 -23.47
N THR A 185 0.33 8.91 -22.82
CA THR A 185 1.63 8.22 -22.72
C THR A 185 1.52 6.93 -21.90
N VAL A 186 0.76 6.95 -20.80
CA VAL A 186 0.47 5.74 -20.00
C VAL A 186 -0.29 4.72 -20.84
N ILE A 187 -1.34 5.14 -21.56
CA ILE A 187 -2.13 4.28 -22.46
C ILE A 187 -1.26 3.71 -23.60
N GLU A 188 -0.40 4.52 -24.22
CA GLU A 188 0.49 4.09 -25.29
C GLU A 188 1.55 3.09 -24.79
N THR A 189 2.13 3.35 -23.62
CA THR A 189 3.07 2.42 -22.97
C THR A 189 2.38 1.09 -22.64
N LEU A 190 1.12 1.14 -22.21
CA LEU A 190 0.29 -0.05 -21.97
C LEU A 190 0.01 -0.83 -23.25
N LYS A 191 -0.23 -0.14 -24.38
CA LYS A 191 -0.43 -0.79 -25.68
C LYS A 191 0.85 -1.45 -26.20
N GLN A 192 2.02 -0.84 -25.97
CA GLN A 192 3.32 -1.38 -26.40
C GLN A 192 3.77 -2.57 -25.55
N THR A 193 3.45 -2.59 -24.25
CA THR A 193 3.69 -3.76 -23.38
C THR A 193 2.73 -4.93 -23.63
N ARG A 194 1.64 -4.71 -24.40
CA ARG A 194 0.73 -5.74 -24.90
C ARG A 194 1.19 -6.41 -26.21
N CYS A 195 2.46 -6.26 -26.63
CA CYS A 195 2.96 -7.02 -27.80
C CYS A 195 2.86 -8.54 -27.55
N PRO A 196 2.12 -9.29 -28.40
CA PRO A 196 1.84 -10.71 -28.23
C PRO A 196 3.03 -11.52 -28.75
N GLY A 197 3.58 -12.36 -27.89
CA GLY A 197 4.71 -13.21 -28.26
C GLY A 197 4.94 -14.32 -27.25
N LEU A 198 3.89 -15.08 -26.94
CA LEU A 198 3.95 -16.41 -26.32
C LEU A 198 2.68 -17.16 -26.77
N HIS A 199 2.76 -17.73 -27.97
CA HIS A 199 2.00 -18.92 -28.36
C HIS A 199 2.93 -20.11 -28.23
#